data_AF-A0ABD5T0M6-F1
#
_entry.id   AF-A0ABD5T0M6-F1
#
_cell.length_a   1.000
_cell.length_b   1.000
_cell.length_c   1.000
_cell.angle_alpha   90.00
_cell.angle_beta   90.00
_cell.angle_gamma   90.00
#
_symmetry.space_group_name_H-M   'P 1'
#
loop_
_entity.id
_entity.type
_entity.pdbx_description
1 polymer ?
#
loop_
_entity_poly.entity_id
_entity_poly.type
_entity_poly.pdbx_seq_one_letter_code
_entity_poly.pdbx_strand_id
1 'polypeptide(L)'
;MKYSDLLSKVSILFLEENDVQRDLFSQWITTVSTKMATEPEDVFHEFDSSVILVIISQTALNDEESKIQKYILTRSPSCQMVLITSSAVDETFYEQEYDVTITRPISKQEFTTLVEKRLRYGIYSALIEEFYALNSRLLTLEQGDSDGDDKFKKTIQDRIQKVERPIQHPSLVRRRTA
;
A
#
# COMPACT_ATOMS: atom_id res chain seq x y z
N MET A 1 1.75 -18.59 4.63
CA MET A 1 2.54 -17.36 4.42
C MET A 1 2.49 -16.58 5.72
N LYS A 2 3.63 -16.16 6.26
CA LYS A 2 3.69 -15.33 7.47
C LYS A 2 3.58 -13.85 7.08
N TYR A 3 3.15 -12.99 8.00
CA TYR A 3 3.09 -11.54 7.75
C TYR A 3 4.45 -10.93 7.37
N SER A 4 5.55 -11.46 7.93
CA SER A 4 6.91 -11.07 7.54
C SER A 4 7.20 -11.28 6.05
N ASP A 5 6.66 -12.36 5.47
CA ASP A 5 6.87 -12.69 4.06
C ASP A 5 6.12 -11.70 3.16
N LEU A 6 4.97 -11.21 3.62
CA LEU A 6 4.19 -10.16 2.95
C LEU A 6 4.93 -8.82 3.00
N LEU A 7 5.45 -8.45 4.17
CA LEU A 7 6.22 -7.21 4.35
C LEU A 7 7.46 -7.16 3.44
N SER A 8 8.14 -8.29 3.23
CA SER A 8 9.31 -8.34 2.34
C SER A 8 9.02 -8.08 0.86
N LYS A 9 7.75 -8.11 0.46
CA LYS A 9 7.30 -7.95 -0.94
C LYS A 9 6.69 -6.59 -1.23
N VAL A 10 6.49 -5.77 -0.20
CA VAL A 10 5.87 -4.45 -0.34
C VAL A 10 6.88 -3.35 -0.03
N SER A 11 6.58 -2.17 -0.55
CA SER A 11 7.35 -0.97 -0.36
C SER A 11 6.47 0.21 0.05
N ILE A 12 7.10 1.24 0.60
CA ILE A 12 6.50 2.55 0.86
C ILE A 12 7.15 3.55 -0.09
N LEU A 13 6.34 4.37 -0.76
CA LEU A 13 6.84 5.49 -1.56
C LEU A 13 6.64 6.81 -0.80
N PHE A 14 7.71 7.58 -0.69
CA PHE A 14 7.68 8.93 -0.14
C PHE A 14 7.71 9.95 -1.26
N LEU A 15 6.84 10.96 -1.22
CA LEU A 15 7.02 12.22 -1.94
C LEU A 15 7.34 13.30 -0.92
N GLU A 16 8.60 13.71 -0.85
CA GLU A 16 9.10 14.67 0.13
C GLU A 16 10.29 15.42 -0.46
N GLU A 17 10.17 16.73 -0.59
CA GLU A 17 11.21 17.58 -1.20
C GLU A 17 12.40 17.81 -0.25
N ASN A 18 12.20 17.72 1.07
CA ASN A 18 13.26 17.98 2.04
C ASN A 18 14.14 16.74 2.33
N ASP A 19 15.42 16.82 1.94
CA ASP A 19 16.40 15.74 2.11
C ASP A 19 16.51 15.23 3.55
N VAL A 20 16.57 16.13 4.53
CA VAL A 20 16.71 15.77 5.96
C VAL A 20 15.51 14.97 6.43
N GLN A 21 14.32 15.31 5.96
CA GLN A 21 13.10 14.61 6.32
C GLN A 21 12.96 13.27 5.61
N ARG A 22 13.34 13.17 4.33
CA ARG A 22 13.42 11.88 3.63
C ARG A 22 14.33 10.90 4.35
N ASP A 23 15.53 11.35 4.71
CA ASP A 23 16.49 10.54 5.44
C ASP A 23 15.93 10.09 6.79
N LEU A 24 15.34 11.03 7.54
CA LEU A 24 14.74 10.77 8.85
C LEU A 24 13.60 9.73 8.78
N PHE A 25 12.65 9.90 7.86
CA PHE A 25 11.54 8.97 7.69
C PHE A 25 12.02 7.59 7.22
N SER A 26 13.03 7.54 6.33
CA SER A 26 13.63 6.27 5.90
C SER A 26 14.24 5.51 7.08
N GLN A 27 14.95 6.22 7.98
CA GLN A 27 15.58 5.61 9.16
C GLN A 27 14.57 5.10 10.19
N TRP A 28 13.37 5.68 10.20
CA TRP A 28 12.29 5.23 11.09
C TRP A 28 11.62 3.95 10.59
N ILE A 29 11.69 3.66 9.30
CA ILE A 29 11.08 2.47 8.69
C ILE A 29 12.15 1.38 8.52
N THR A 30 12.02 0.32 9.31
CA THR A 30 12.96 -0.80 9.28
C THR A 30 12.32 -2.11 8.84
N THR A 31 11.02 -2.11 8.55
CA THR A 31 10.22 -3.33 8.34
C THR A 31 9.93 -3.64 6.88
N VAL A 32 10.00 -2.64 6.00
CA VAL A 32 9.70 -2.72 4.57
C VAL A 32 10.69 -1.87 3.79
N SER A 33 10.80 -2.11 2.49
CA SER A 33 11.60 -1.27 1.60
C SER A 33 10.97 0.11 1.42
N THR A 34 11.80 1.13 1.25
CA THR A 34 11.36 2.51 1.00
C THR A 34 11.85 2.97 -0.36
N LYS A 35 11.00 3.72 -1.06
CA LYS A 35 11.29 4.43 -2.30
C LYS A 35 11.11 5.92 -2.06
N MET A 36 11.86 6.73 -2.78
CA MET A 36 11.90 8.18 -2.57
C MET A 36 11.63 8.91 -3.88
N ALA A 37 10.67 9.82 -3.84
CA ALA A 37 10.37 10.83 -4.83
C ALA A 37 10.62 12.20 -4.19
N THR A 38 11.25 13.09 -4.94
CA THR A 38 11.58 14.45 -4.51
C THR A 38 10.61 15.46 -5.11
N GLU A 39 10.21 15.21 -6.35
CA GLU A 39 9.27 16.02 -7.10
C GLU A 39 8.08 15.16 -7.56
N PRO A 40 6.93 15.78 -7.90
CA PRO A 40 5.76 15.06 -8.39
C PRO A 40 6.04 14.07 -9.52
N GLU A 41 6.93 14.42 -10.44
CA GLU A 41 7.28 13.59 -11.60
C GLU A 41 7.92 12.25 -11.21
N ASP A 42 8.74 12.25 -10.15
CA ASP A 42 9.41 11.05 -9.63
C ASP A 42 8.39 9.99 -9.19
N VAL A 43 7.20 10.39 -8.71
CA VAL A 43 6.15 9.47 -8.29
C VAL A 43 5.71 8.57 -9.46
N PHE A 44 5.62 9.14 -10.66
CA PHE A 44 5.22 8.38 -11.85
C PHE A 44 6.28 7.35 -12.26
N HIS A 45 7.54 7.58 -11.91
CA HIS A 45 8.66 6.69 -12.21
C HIS A 45 8.87 5.61 -11.12
N GLU A 46 8.77 6.00 -9.86
CA GLU A 46 9.08 5.13 -8.72
C GLU A 46 7.91 4.24 -8.29
N PHE A 47 6.68 4.64 -8.60
CA PHE A 47 5.50 3.89 -8.24
C PHE A 47 5.35 2.62 -9.10
N ASP A 48 5.27 1.47 -8.44
CA ASP A 48 4.98 0.17 -9.05
C ASP A 48 4.02 -0.64 -8.18
N SER A 49 3.69 -1.86 -8.61
CA SER A 49 2.75 -2.74 -7.90
C SER A 49 3.26 -3.26 -6.55
N SER A 50 4.51 -2.98 -6.15
CA SER A 50 5.00 -3.30 -4.81
C SER A 50 4.64 -2.22 -3.79
N VAL A 51 4.34 -1.00 -4.25
CA VAL A 51 4.03 0.13 -3.37
C VAL A 51 2.63 -0.06 -2.79
N ILE A 52 2.56 -0.25 -1.47
CA ILE A 52 1.29 -0.46 -0.76
C ILE A 52 0.84 0.75 0.05
N LEU A 53 1.75 1.71 0.25
CA LEU A 53 1.52 2.93 0.98
C LEU A 53 2.35 4.05 0.32
N VAL A 54 1.69 5.15 0.00
CA VAL A 54 2.32 6.40 -0.43
C VAL A 54 2.16 7.44 0.67
N ILE A 55 3.26 8.09 1.03
CA ILE A 55 3.28 9.17 2.02
C ILE A 55 3.75 10.44 1.32
N ILE A 56 2.90 11.47 1.32
CA ILE A 56 3.05 12.65 0.48
C ILE A 56 3.16 13.89 1.36
N SER A 57 4.22 14.68 1.21
CA SER A 57 4.28 16.03 1.78
C SER A 57 3.48 16.98 0.91
N GLN A 58 2.57 17.74 1.54
CA GLN A 58 1.72 18.72 0.87
C GLN A 58 2.52 19.75 0.07
N THR A 59 3.67 20.17 0.60
CA THR A 59 4.52 21.16 -0.07
C THR A 59 5.16 20.62 -1.35
N ALA A 60 5.42 19.30 -1.41
CA ALA A 60 6.00 18.65 -2.57
C ALA A 60 4.98 18.34 -3.69
N LEU A 61 3.67 18.44 -3.43
CA LEU A 61 2.61 18.13 -4.41
C LEU A 61 2.50 19.16 -5.54
N ASN A 62 2.76 20.44 -5.24
CA ASN A 62 2.45 21.55 -6.13
C ASN A 62 1.02 21.44 -6.70
N ASP A 63 0.83 21.66 -8.01
CA ASP A 63 -0.46 21.56 -8.70
C ASP A 63 -0.79 20.15 -9.22
N GLU A 64 0.00 19.13 -8.85
CA GLU A 64 -0.08 17.77 -9.43
C GLU A 64 -0.92 16.79 -8.58
N GLU A 65 -1.57 17.26 -7.51
CA GLU A 65 -2.28 16.45 -6.52
C GLU A 65 -3.28 15.46 -7.13
N SER A 66 -4.29 15.96 -7.83
CA SER A 66 -5.34 15.10 -8.40
C SER A 66 -4.79 14.12 -9.44
N LYS A 67 -3.71 14.48 -10.13
CA LYS A 67 -3.08 13.62 -11.13
C LYS A 67 -2.33 12.48 -10.46
N ILE A 68 -1.60 12.74 -9.38
CA ILE A 68 -0.89 11.72 -8.59
C ILE A 68 -1.88 10.76 -7.94
N GLN A 69 -2.91 11.27 -7.26
CA GLN A 69 -3.91 10.41 -6.61
C GLN A 69 -4.61 9.50 -7.62
N LYS A 70 -5.08 10.08 -8.75
CA LYS A 70 -5.69 9.31 -9.83
C LYS A 70 -4.72 8.28 -10.40
N TYR A 71 -3.45 8.65 -10.58
CA TYR A 71 -2.42 7.74 -11.08
C TYR A 71 -2.24 6.52 -10.17
N ILE A 72 -2.14 6.74 -8.86
CA ILE A 72 -1.97 5.71 -7.84
C ILE A 72 -3.21 4.81 -7.80
N LEU A 73 -4.40 5.39 -7.58
CA LEU A 73 -5.64 4.63 -7.40
C LEU A 73 -6.06 3.84 -8.64
N THR A 74 -5.74 4.34 -9.85
CA THR A 74 -6.01 3.60 -11.10
C THR A 74 -5.14 2.35 -11.22
N ARG A 75 -3.93 2.37 -10.67
CA ARG A 75 -2.95 1.27 -10.79
C ARG A 75 -2.98 0.31 -9.62
N SER A 76 -3.28 0.81 -8.43
CA SER A 76 -3.37 0.03 -7.20
C SER A 76 -4.48 0.62 -6.32
N PRO A 77 -5.75 0.23 -6.54
CA PRO A 77 -6.89 0.72 -5.75
C PRO A 77 -6.77 0.43 -4.25
N SER A 78 -6.00 -0.60 -3.89
CA SER A 78 -5.71 -0.99 -2.52
C SER A 78 -4.54 -0.23 -1.87
N CYS A 79 -3.84 0.63 -2.62
CA CYS A 79 -2.75 1.43 -2.10
C CYS A 79 -3.27 2.46 -1.10
N GLN A 80 -2.63 2.52 0.06
CA GLN A 80 -2.95 3.53 1.06
C GLN A 80 -2.24 4.85 0.75
N MET A 81 -2.86 5.98 1.06
CA MET A 81 -2.29 7.31 0.87
C MET A 81 -2.36 8.13 2.16
N VAL A 82 -1.22 8.69 2.56
CA VAL A 82 -1.09 9.55 3.74
C VAL A 82 -0.59 10.92 3.30
N LEU A 83 -1.30 11.97 3.69
CA LEU A 83 -0.86 13.35 3.47
C LEU A 83 -0.15 13.89 4.72
N ILE A 84 1.00 14.54 4.55
CA ILE A 84 1.73 15.28 5.57
C ILE A 84 1.57 16.78 5.30
N THR A 85 1.00 17.52 6.24
CA THR A 85 0.77 18.97 6.11
C THR A 85 1.56 19.77 7.14
N SER A 86 1.83 21.04 6.84
CA SER A 86 2.48 21.97 7.79
C SER A 86 1.48 22.78 8.62
N SER A 87 0.19 22.74 8.26
CA SER A 87 -0.89 23.40 8.98
C SER A 87 -2.06 22.44 9.16
N ALA A 88 -2.77 22.57 10.27
CA ALA A 88 -4.04 21.87 10.46
C ALA A 88 -4.98 22.30 9.33
N VAL A 89 -5.46 21.32 8.57
CA VAL A 89 -6.47 21.55 7.54
C VAL A 89 -7.79 21.06 8.09
N ASP A 90 -8.87 21.75 7.73
CA ASP A 90 -10.23 21.35 8.10
C ASP A 90 -10.44 19.87 7.72
N GLU A 91 -10.93 19.06 8.66
CA GLU A 91 -11.10 17.60 8.47
C GLU A 91 -11.94 17.28 7.22
N THR A 92 -12.82 18.21 6.86
CA THR A 92 -13.70 18.10 5.67
C THR A 92 -12.99 18.26 4.32
N PHE A 93 -11.73 18.73 4.27
CA PHE A 93 -11.09 19.12 3.00
C PHE A 93 -10.38 17.96 2.25
N TYR A 94 -9.94 16.90 2.94
CA TYR A 94 -9.10 15.84 2.34
C TYR A 94 -9.60 14.40 2.54
N GLU A 95 -10.69 14.19 3.29
CA GLU A 95 -11.17 12.85 3.66
C GLU A 95 -11.55 11.94 2.49
N GLN A 96 -11.77 12.46 1.28
CA GLN A 96 -12.23 11.65 0.15
C GLN A 96 -11.11 10.91 -0.60
N GLU A 97 -9.87 11.39 -0.55
CA GLU A 97 -8.78 10.87 -1.38
C GLU A 97 -7.52 10.46 -0.61
N TYR A 98 -7.39 10.84 0.67
CA TYR A 98 -6.34 10.33 1.56
C TYR A 98 -6.93 9.49 2.67
N ASP A 99 -6.26 8.39 3.02
CA ASP A 99 -6.69 7.54 4.13
C ASP A 99 -6.47 8.19 5.49
N VAL A 100 -5.43 9.04 5.60
CA VAL A 100 -5.07 9.82 6.80
C VAL A 100 -4.30 11.07 6.40
N THR A 101 -4.59 12.18 7.08
CA THR A 101 -3.75 13.39 7.07
C THR A 101 -3.06 13.54 8.43
N ILE A 102 -1.75 13.82 8.43
CA ILE A 102 -0.99 14.16 9.65
C ILE A 102 -0.33 15.52 9.51
N THR A 103 -0.28 16.27 10.62
CA THR A 103 0.27 17.62 10.64
C THR A 103 1.61 17.65 11.36
N ARG A 104 2.57 18.38 10.80
CA ARG A 104 3.88 18.61 11.43
C ARG A 104 3.74 19.46 12.71
N PRO A 105 4.58 19.26 13.73
CA PRO A 105 5.70 18.32 13.79
C PRO A 105 5.27 16.88 14.10
N ILE A 106 5.89 15.90 13.45
CA ILE A 106 5.56 14.48 13.60
C ILE A 106 6.61 13.80 14.47
N SER A 107 6.17 13.05 15.48
CA SER A 107 7.08 12.24 16.31
C SER A 107 7.39 10.89 15.67
N LYS A 108 8.55 10.29 15.99
CA LYS A 108 8.91 8.94 15.52
C LYS A 108 7.82 7.91 15.85
N GLN A 109 7.34 7.91 17.09
CA GLN A 109 6.36 6.93 17.56
C GLN A 109 5.02 7.06 16.82
N GLU A 110 4.54 8.29 16.63
CA GLU A 110 3.32 8.58 15.87
C GLU A 110 3.47 8.09 14.43
N PHE A 111 4.57 8.46 13.77
CA PHE A 111 4.84 8.08 12.39
C PHE A 111 4.92 6.56 12.23
N THR A 112 5.71 5.85 13.05
CA THR A 112 5.84 4.40 12.94
C THR A 112 4.53 3.68 13.22
N THR A 113 3.74 4.16 14.20
CA THR A 113 2.44 3.57 14.53
C THR A 113 1.45 3.74 13.38
N LEU A 114 1.44 4.93 12.75
CA LEU A 114 0.62 5.20 11.58
C LEU A 114 1.00 4.30 10.42
N VAL A 115 2.29 4.25 10.08
CA VAL A 115 2.82 3.43 8.98
C VAL A 115 2.49 1.97 9.18
N GLU A 116 2.70 1.41 10.37
CA GLU A 116 2.36 0.02 10.67
C GLU A 116 0.87 -0.28 10.49
N LYS A 117 0.00 0.65 10.92
CA LYS A 117 -1.45 0.53 10.75
C LYS A 117 -1.85 0.57 9.28
N ARG A 118 -1.32 1.54 8.52
CA ARG A 118 -1.64 1.71 7.09
C ARG A 118 -1.10 0.59 6.22
N LEU A 119 0.16 0.17 6.43
CA LEU A 119 0.71 -1.02 5.77
C LEU A 119 -0.19 -2.24 5.96
N ARG A 120 -0.67 -2.45 7.18
CA ARG A 120 -1.57 -3.58 7.47
C ARG A 120 -2.86 -3.50 6.66
N TYR A 121 -3.49 -2.33 6.61
CA TYR A 121 -4.72 -2.15 5.84
C TYR A 121 -4.49 -2.31 4.34
N GLY A 122 -3.46 -1.69 3.78
CA GLY A 122 -3.12 -1.84 2.37
C GLY A 122 -2.84 -3.31 2.00
N ILE A 123 -2.04 -4.02 2.80
CA ILE A 123 -1.75 -5.45 2.59
C ILE A 123 -3.04 -6.28 2.58
N TYR A 124 -3.95 -6.06 3.54
CA TYR A 124 -5.21 -6.80 3.57
C TYR A 124 -6.11 -6.47 2.38
N SER A 125 -6.22 -5.19 2.02
CA SER A 125 -6.98 -4.76 0.85
C SER A 125 -6.45 -5.41 -0.44
N ALA A 126 -5.13 -5.41 -0.63
CA ALA A 126 -4.50 -6.06 -1.78
C ALA A 126 -4.70 -7.58 -1.80
N LEU A 127 -4.65 -8.25 -0.64
CA LEU A 127 -4.94 -9.68 -0.55
C LEU A 127 -6.39 -9.98 -0.92
N ILE A 128 -7.34 -9.18 -0.45
CA ILE A 128 -8.77 -9.36 -0.77
C ILE A 128 -9.00 -9.13 -2.27
N GLU A 129 -8.42 -8.08 -2.83
CA GLU A 129 -8.47 -7.78 -4.26
C GLU A 129 -7.90 -8.93 -5.11
N GLU A 130 -6.72 -9.45 -4.73
CA GLU A 130 -6.09 -10.60 -5.40
C GLU A 130 -6.98 -11.85 -5.28
N PHE A 131 -7.56 -12.11 -4.12
CA PHE A 131 -8.47 -13.24 -3.91
C PHE A 131 -9.68 -13.18 -4.85
N TYR A 132 -10.33 -12.02 -4.98
CA TYR A 132 -11.47 -11.86 -5.89
C TYR A 132 -11.05 -12.01 -7.36
N ALA A 133 -9.93 -11.42 -7.76
CA ALA A 133 -9.42 -11.54 -9.13
C ALA A 133 -9.11 -13.01 -9.50
N LEU A 134 -8.49 -13.77 -8.58
CA LEU A 134 -8.18 -15.18 -8.78
C LEU A 134 -9.45 -16.04 -8.86
N ASN A 135 -10.43 -15.82 -7.99
CA ASN A 135 -11.70 -16.56 -8.04
C ASN A 135 -12.47 -16.25 -9.31
N SER A 136 -12.57 -14.98 -9.71
CA SER A 136 -13.22 -14.59 -10.96
C SER A 136 -12.56 -15.30 -12.15
N ARG A 137 -11.23 -15.32 -12.20
CA ARG A 137 -10.48 -16.03 -13.24
C ARG A 137 -10.73 -17.54 -13.22
N LEU A 138 -10.75 -18.16 -12.04
CA LEU A 138 -11.04 -19.60 -11.91
C LEU A 138 -12.42 -19.94 -12.46
N LEU A 139 -13.45 -19.18 -12.10
CA LEU A 139 -14.82 -19.39 -12.59
C LEU A 139 -14.92 -19.29 -14.12
N THR A 140 -14.25 -18.31 -14.73
CA THR A 140 -14.20 -18.18 -16.19
C THR A 140 -13.56 -19.40 -16.85
N LEU A 141 -12.51 -19.97 -16.25
CA LEU A 141 -11.82 -21.16 -16.75
C LEU A 141 -12.63 -22.44 -16.56
N GLU A 142 -13.42 -22.52 -15.48
CA GLU A 142 -14.34 -23.66 -15.24
C GLU A 142 -15.50 -23.68 -16.24
N GLN A 143 -15.91 -22.52 -16.76
CA GLN A 143 -16.95 -22.40 -17.79
C GLN A 143 -16.44 -22.66 -19.22
N GLY A 144 -15.12 -22.58 -19.45
CA GLY A 144 -14.51 -22.90 -20.75
C GLY A 144 -14.07 -24.36 -20.83
N ASP A 145 -14.74 -25.16 -21.66
CA ASP A 145 -14.43 -26.57 -21.91
C ASP A 145 -13.09 -26.74 -22.67
N SER A 146 -11.96 -26.65 -21.95
CA SER A 146 -10.63 -26.91 -22.50
C SER A 146 -9.82 -27.82 -21.55
N ASP A 147 -9.59 -29.06 -21.98
CA ASP A 147 -8.75 -30.08 -21.31
C ASP A 147 -7.27 -29.63 -21.11
N GLY A 148 -6.81 -28.59 -21.82
CA GLY A 148 -5.46 -28.04 -21.67
C GLY A 148 -5.24 -27.22 -20.39
N ASP A 149 -6.27 -27.05 -19.57
CA ASP A 149 -6.33 -26.01 -18.55
C ASP A 149 -6.14 -26.53 -17.10
N ASP A 150 -6.04 -27.84 -16.89
CA ASP A 150 -5.98 -28.44 -15.54
C ASP A 150 -4.76 -27.99 -14.71
N LYS A 151 -3.58 -27.93 -15.33
CA LYS A 151 -2.37 -27.45 -14.65
C LYS A 151 -2.49 -25.97 -14.29
N PHE A 152 -3.16 -25.20 -15.14
CA PHE A 152 -3.35 -23.77 -14.95
C PHE A 152 -4.40 -23.48 -13.85
N LYS A 153 -5.54 -24.19 -13.88
CA LYS A 153 -6.55 -24.22 -12.82
C LYS A 153 -5.93 -24.56 -11.47
N LYS A 154 -5.12 -25.62 -11.40
CA LYS A 154 -4.42 -26.02 -10.17
C LYS A 154 -3.49 -24.91 -9.64
N THR A 155 -2.79 -24.22 -10.53
CA THR A 155 -1.90 -23.10 -10.14
C THR A 155 -2.69 -21.94 -9.53
N ILE A 156 -3.86 -21.60 -10.10
CA ILE A 156 -4.74 -20.57 -9.56
C ILE A 156 -5.31 -21.00 -8.21
N GLN A 157 -5.78 -22.24 -8.08
CA GLN A 157 -6.28 -22.79 -6.82
C GLN A 157 -5.23 -22.77 -5.70
N ASP A 158 -3.99 -23.18 -6.00
CA ASP A 158 -2.88 -23.12 -5.05
C ASP A 158 -2.59 -21.68 -4.60
N ARG A 159 -2.77 -20.70 -5.48
CA ARG A 159 -2.58 -19.28 -5.17
C ARG A 159 -3.73 -18.73 -4.33
N ILE A 160 -4.98 -19.08 -4.64
CA ILE A 160 -6.16 -18.75 -3.83
C ILE A 160 -5.95 -19.22 -2.38
N GLN A 161 -5.55 -20.48 -2.18
CA GLN A 161 -5.30 -21.01 -0.83
C GLN A 161 -4.20 -20.24 -0.07
N LYS A 162 -3.18 -19.71 -0.78
CA LYS A 162 -2.11 -18.92 -0.15
C LYS A 162 -2.59 -17.55 0.30
N VAL A 163 -3.48 -16.92 -0.48
CA VAL A 163 -4.04 -15.59 -0.23
C VAL A 163 -5.19 -15.64 0.78
N GLU A 164 -5.98 -16.71 0.78
CA GLU A 164 -7.15 -16.88 1.66
C GLU A 164 -6.77 -17.07 3.13
N ARG A 165 -5.69 -17.81 3.43
CA ARG A 165 -5.25 -18.05 4.81
C ARG A 165 -5.06 -16.77 5.65
N PRO A 166 -4.31 -15.75 5.19
CA PRO A 166 -4.16 -14.51 5.96
C PRO A 166 -5.47 -13.71 6.08
N ILE A 167 -6.39 -13.83 5.11
CA ILE A 167 -7.70 -13.16 5.16
C ILE A 167 -8.60 -13.78 6.26
N GLN A 168 -8.66 -15.11 6.35
CA GLN A 168 -9.49 -15.81 7.33
C GLN A 168 -8.97 -15.73 8.77
N HIS A 169 -7.67 -15.45 8.95
CA HIS A 169 -7.02 -15.40 10.26
C HIS A 169 -6.26 -14.09 10.48
N PRO A 170 -6.95 -12.95 10.56
CA PRO A 170 -6.30 -11.63 10.72
C PRO A 170 -5.56 -11.49 12.06
N SER A 171 -5.87 -12.35 13.04
CA SER A 171 -5.19 -12.42 14.35
C SER A 171 -3.79 -13.05 14.28
N LEU A 172 -3.45 -13.83 13.25
CA LEU A 172 -2.10 -14.40 13.06
C LEU A 172 -1.05 -13.36 12.61
N VAL A 173 -1.51 -12.16 12.27
CA VAL A 173 -0.68 -11.00 11.88
C VAL A 173 -0.36 -10.09 13.07
N ARG A 174 -1.01 -10.29 14.23
CA ARG A 174 -0.60 -9.63 15.47
C ARG A 174 0.70 -10.27 15.97
N ARG A 175 1.83 -9.60 15.75
CA ARG A 175 2.99 -9.83 16.63
C ARG A 175 2.57 -9.45 18.05
N ARG A 176 2.82 -10.37 18.99
CA ARG A 176 2.83 -10.11 20.43
C ARG A 176 3.71 -8.90 20.68
N THR A 177 3.10 -7.78 21.04
CA THR A 177 3.77 -6.71 21.79
C THR A 177 3.95 -7.24 23.20
N ALA A 178 5.18 -7.59 23.54
CA ALA A 178 5.68 -7.62 24.91
C ALA A 178 6.62 -6.42 25.04
#